data_AF-A0A965NWD0-F1
#
_entry.id   AF-A0A965NWD0-F1
#
_cell.length_a   1.000
_cell.length_b   1.000
_cell.length_c   1.000
_cell.angle_alpha   90.00
_cell.angle_beta   90.00
_cell.angle_gamma   90.00
#
_symmetry.space_group_name_H-M   'P 1'
#
loop_
_entity.id
_entity.type
_entity.pdbx_description
1 polymer ?
#
loop_
_entity_poly.entity_id
_entity_poly.type
_entity_poly.pdbx_seq_one_letter_code
_entity_poly.pdbx_strand_id
1 'polypeptide(L)'
;MAKTDPKSISELASALDAILTELVEYRLLRPAPLSLIKLESKPTMTVTERRNELFRRIAHDPFEGSLMLSLQALGEALYQQGGTQLMRKILQSVAHRDEENEARRLSSADSQWDGIGNETDRWNA
;
A
#
# COMPACT_ATOMS: atom_id res chain seq x y z
N MET A 1 -6.33 16.46 -17.78
CA MET A 1 -5.06 15.90 -17.28
C MET A 1 -4.70 16.69 -16.03
N ALA A 2 -4.72 16.06 -14.86
CA ALA A 2 -4.31 16.72 -13.62
C ALA A 2 -2.83 17.09 -13.75
N LYS A 3 -2.48 18.33 -13.40
CA LYS A 3 -1.11 18.82 -13.48
C LYS A 3 -0.37 18.19 -12.30
N THR A 4 0.56 17.29 -12.60
CA THR A 4 1.41 16.62 -11.63
C THR A 4 2.13 17.67 -10.78
N ASP A 5 1.87 17.70 -9.47
CA ASP A 5 2.50 18.63 -8.53
C ASP A 5 3.72 17.96 -7.86
N PRO A 6 4.95 18.40 -8.15
CA PRO A 6 6.16 17.81 -7.57
C PRO A 6 6.19 17.85 -6.04
N LYS A 7 5.59 18.88 -5.42
CA LYS A 7 5.55 19.00 -3.97
C LYS A 7 4.66 17.92 -3.36
N SER A 8 3.46 17.77 -3.91
CA SER A 8 2.51 16.72 -3.51
C SER A 8 3.12 15.32 -3.64
N ILE A 9 3.83 15.04 -4.74
CA ILE A 9 4.53 13.75 -4.91
C ILE A 9 5.59 13.52 -3.83
N SER A 10 6.36 14.56 -3.50
CA SER A 10 7.37 14.45 -2.44
C SER A 10 6.74 14.18 -1.08
N GLU A 11 5.61 14.81 -0.76
CA GLU A 11 4.87 14.60 0.49
C GLU A 11 4.30 13.16 0.54
N LEU A 12 3.71 12.68 -0.56
CA LEU A 12 3.24 11.29 -0.68
C LEU A 12 4.38 10.27 -0.55
N ALA A 13 5.55 10.55 -1.11
CA ALA A 13 6.73 9.69 -0.99
C ALA A 13 7.24 9.63 0.46
N SER A 14 7.26 10.76 1.17
CA SER A 14 7.64 10.79 2.59
C SER A 14 6.61 10.07 3.48
N ALA A 15 5.31 10.23 3.19
CA ALA A 15 4.27 9.49 3.89
C ALA A 15 4.37 7.98 3.65
N LEU A 16 4.67 7.57 2.42
CA LEU A 16 4.91 6.17 2.08
C LEU A 16 6.09 5.59 2.84
N ASP A 17 7.19 6.34 2.93
CA ASP A 17 8.40 5.92 3.66
C ASP A 17 8.10 5.70 5.15
N ALA A 18 7.39 6.62 5.78
CA ALA A 18 6.98 6.50 7.18
C ALA A 18 6.09 5.25 7.40
N ILE A 19 5.06 5.06 6.56
CA ILE A 19 4.14 3.91 6.69
C ILE A 19 4.87 2.58 6.48
N LEU A 20 5.76 2.48 5.49
CA LEU A 20 6.51 1.26 5.22
C LEU A 20 7.52 0.96 6.34
N THR A 21 8.17 1.98 6.90
CA THR A 21 9.05 1.84 8.06
C THR A 21 8.29 1.27 9.25
N GLU A 22 7.20 1.91 9.64
CA GLU A 22 6.36 1.46 10.77
C GLU A 22 5.80 0.06 10.56
N LEU A 23 5.39 -0.28 9.34
CA LEU A 23 4.84 -1.60 9.03
C LEU A 23 5.92 -2.70 9.12
N VAL A 24 7.14 -2.41 8.64
CA VAL A 24 8.28 -3.34 8.76
C VAL A 24 8.63 -3.53 10.23
N GLU A 25 8.82 -2.45 10.98
CA GLU A 25 9.16 -2.51 12.40
C GLU A 25 8.10 -3.27 13.20
N TYR A 26 6.82 -2.98 12.96
CA TYR A 26 5.71 -3.67 13.61
C TYR A 26 5.75 -5.19 13.37
N ARG A 27 6.01 -5.62 12.13
CA ARG A 27 6.10 -7.04 11.76
C ARG A 27 7.40 -7.72 12.22
N LEU A 28 8.46 -6.98 12.50
CA LEU A 28 9.67 -7.51 13.11
C LEU A 28 9.48 -7.74 14.61
N LEU A 29 8.76 -6.82 15.27
CA LEU A 29 8.49 -6.88 16.72
C LEU A 29 7.39 -7.86 17.09
N ARG A 30 6.54 -8.27 16.14
CA ARG A 30 5.47 -9.23 16.37
C ARG A 30 5.56 -10.36 15.35
N PRO A 31 5.68 -11.63 15.79
CA PRO A 31 5.64 -12.75 14.85
C PRO A 31 4.34 -12.68 14.05
N ALA A 32 4.46 -12.70 12.72
CA ALA A 32 3.33 -12.60 11.83
C ALA A 32 2.28 -13.65 12.19
N PRO A 33 0.99 -13.30 12.28
CA PRO A 33 -0.05 -14.30 12.38
C PRO A 33 0.08 -15.25 11.18
N LEU A 34 0.08 -16.56 11.45
CA LEU A 34 0.28 -17.63 10.45
C LEU A 34 -0.69 -17.53 9.25
N SER A 35 -1.80 -16.83 9.42
CA SER A 35 -2.68 -16.40 8.35
C SER A 35 -2.35 -14.97 7.92
N LEU A 36 -1.49 -14.83 6.91
CA LEU A 36 -1.56 -13.68 6.03
C LEU A 36 -2.94 -13.70 5.40
N ILE A 37 -3.88 -12.91 5.93
CA ILE A 37 -5.20 -12.72 5.32
C ILE A 37 -4.94 -11.94 4.02
N LYS A 38 -4.57 -12.68 2.97
CA LYS A 38 -4.44 -12.13 1.63
C LYS A 38 -5.85 -11.79 1.20
N LEU A 39 -6.11 -10.50 1.05
CA LEU A 39 -7.42 -10.03 0.68
C LEU A 39 -7.56 -10.00 -0.82
N GLU A 40 -8.62 -10.65 -1.30
CA GLU A 40 -9.05 -10.49 -2.67
C GLU A 40 -9.55 -9.06 -2.85
N SER A 41 -8.80 -8.27 -3.62
CA SER A 41 -9.34 -7.04 -4.19
C SER A 41 -10.45 -7.43 -5.15
N LYS A 42 -11.72 -7.29 -4.73
CA LYS A 42 -12.86 -7.44 -5.62
C LYS A 42 -13.18 -6.07 -6.23
N PRO A 43 -13.13 -5.92 -7.56
CA PRO A 43 -13.29 -4.63 -8.24
C PRO A 43 -14.68 -4.00 -8.07
N THR A 44 -15.65 -4.74 -7.55
CA THR A 44 -17.05 -4.32 -7.36
C THR A 44 -17.54 -4.53 -5.92
N MET A 45 -16.75 -4.13 -4.93
CA MET A 45 -17.26 -4.07 -3.55
C MET A 45 -18.21 -2.90 -3.37
N THR A 46 -19.43 -3.20 -2.92
CA THR A 46 -20.39 -2.22 -2.40
C THR A 46 -19.81 -1.48 -1.19
N VAL A 47 -20.35 -0.31 -0.85
CA VAL A 47 -19.93 0.47 0.34
C VAL A 47 -19.99 -0.38 1.61
N THR A 48 -21.02 -1.22 1.74
CA THR A 48 -21.20 -2.13 2.88
C THR A 48 -20.11 -3.20 2.93
N GLU A 49 -19.75 -3.80 1.80
CA GLU A 49 -18.67 -4.78 1.74
C GLU A 49 -17.32 -4.16 2.07
N ARG A 50 -17.02 -2.96 1.54
CA ARG A 50 -15.79 -2.21 1.89
C ARG A 50 -15.73 -1.92 3.37
N ARG A 51 -16.84 -1.49 3.98
CA ARG A 51 -16.92 -1.25 5.42
C ARG A 51 -16.72 -2.52 6.24
N ASN A 52 -17.31 -3.64 5.83
CA ASN A 52 -17.16 -4.90 6.53
C ASN A 52 -15.73 -5.45 6.41
N GLU A 53 -15.08 -5.23 5.27
CA GLU A 53 -13.68 -5.57 5.05
C GLU A 53 -12.76 -4.73 5.94
N LEU A 54 -12.98 -3.42 5.96
CA LEU A 54 -12.32 -2.48 6.86
C LEU A 54 -12.43 -2.93 8.31
N PHE A 55 -13.66 -3.25 8.76
CA PHE A 55 -13.91 -3.73 10.10
C PHE A 55 -13.15 -5.03 10.39
N ARG A 56 -13.14 -5.99 9.45
CA ARG A 56 -12.46 -7.27 9.63
C ARG A 56 -10.95 -7.10 9.80
N ARG A 57 -10.33 -6.20 9.01
CA ARG A 57 -8.89 -5.86 9.13
C ARG A 57 -8.57 -5.26 10.49
N ILE A 58 -9.29 -4.21 10.88
CA ILE A 58 -9.03 -3.47 12.13
C ILE A 58 -9.35 -4.33 13.36
N ALA A 59 -10.40 -5.13 13.32
CA ALA A 59 -10.76 -5.99 14.45
C ALA A 59 -9.74 -7.11 14.70
N HIS A 60 -9.05 -7.58 13.65
CA HIS A 60 -8.00 -8.59 13.77
C HIS A 60 -6.69 -8.00 14.29
N ASP A 61 -6.18 -6.95 13.63
CA ASP A 61 -5.02 -6.19 14.07
C ASP A 61 -5.27 -4.70 13.82
N PRO A 62 -5.60 -3.91 14.86
CA PRO A 62 -5.93 -2.51 14.68
C PRO A 62 -4.78 -1.69 14.11
N PHE A 63 -3.53 -2.04 14.43
CA PHE A 63 -2.36 -1.27 14.04
C PHE A 63 -1.94 -1.62 12.61
N GLU A 64 -1.68 -2.90 12.33
CA GLU A 64 -1.34 -3.35 10.98
C GLU A 64 -2.49 -3.05 10.00
N GLY A 65 -3.73 -3.31 10.42
CA GLY A 65 -4.92 -3.00 9.61
C GLY A 65 -4.97 -1.54 9.19
N SER A 66 -4.71 -0.60 10.12
CA SER A 66 -4.69 0.84 9.83
C SER A 66 -3.54 1.24 8.91
N LEU A 67 -2.33 0.69 9.11
CA LEU A 67 -1.19 0.95 8.25
C LEU A 67 -1.42 0.45 6.81
N MET A 68 -1.99 -0.74 6.65
CA MET A 68 -2.30 -1.31 5.33
C MET A 68 -3.35 -0.51 4.57
N LEU A 69 -4.31 0.10 5.29
CA LEU A 69 -5.30 1.00 4.68
C LEU A 69 -4.68 2.32 4.25
N SER A 70 -3.83 2.91 5.08
CA SER A 70 -3.07 4.10 4.70
C SER A 70 -2.17 3.83 3.49
N LEU A 71 -1.53 2.66 3.46
CA LEU A 71 -0.72 2.22 2.32
C LEU A 71 -1.54 2.15 1.03
N GLN A 72 -2.76 1.58 1.09
CA GLN A 72 -3.68 1.55 -0.05
C GLN A 72 -4.04 2.96 -0.53
N ALA A 73 -4.45 3.84 0.37
CA ALA A 73 -4.85 5.22 0.04
C ALA A 73 -3.68 6.02 -0.59
N LEU A 74 -2.45 5.80 -0.13
CA LEU A 74 -1.26 6.40 -0.73
C LEU A 74 -1.01 5.90 -2.16
N GLY A 75 -1.21 4.60 -2.42
CA GLY A 75 -1.14 4.04 -3.76
C GLY A 75 -2.16 4.68 -4.71
N GLU A 76 -3.41 4.82 -4.26
CA GLU A 76 -4.48 5.48 -5.03
C GLU A 76 -4.17 6.96 -5.30
N ALA A 77 -3.66 7.68 -4.30
CA ALA A 77 -3.24 9.07 -4.46
C ALA A 77 -2.09 9.23 -5.45
N LEU A 78 -1.06 8.36 -5.38
CA LEU A 78 0.04 8.35 -6.34
C LEU A 78 -0.42 8.02 -7.76
N TYR A 79 -1.34 7.05 -7.90
CA TYR A 79 -1.95 6.71 -9.17
C TYR A 79 -2.71 7.90 -9.78
N GLN A 80 -3.46 8.65 -8.97
CA GLN A 80 -4.16 9.86 -9.43
C GLN A 80 -3.20 10.97 -9.91
N GLN A 81 -1.97 11.02 -9.39
CA GLN A 81 -0.97 12.03 -9.76
C GLN A 81 -0.23 11.71 -11.07
N GLY A 82 -0.01 10.42 -11.39
CA GLY A 82 0.84 10.04 -12.52
C GLY A 82 0.75 8.59 -12.97
N GLY A 83 -0.32 7.88 -12.60
CA GLY A 83 -0.56 6.49 -12.98
C GLY A 83 0.38 5.49 -12.32
N THR A 84 0.33 4.25 -12.81
CA THR A 84 1.09 3.10 -12.30
C THR A 84 2.61 3.29 -12.41
N GLN A 85 3.09 3.98 -13.46
CA GLN A 85 4.52 4.26 -13.63
C GLN A 85 5.07 5.15 -12.52
N LEU A 86 4.37 6.23 -12.15
CA LEU A 86 4.78 7.09 -11.05
C LEU A 86 4.73 6.31 -9.73
N MET A 87 3.65 5.58 -9.49
CA MET A 87 3.46 4.76 -8.30
C MET A 87 4.64 3.77 -8.11
N ARG A 88 5.02 3.04 -9.17
CA ARG A 88 6.17 2.12 -9.18
C ARG A 88 7.49 2.82 -8.89
N LYS A 89 7.74 3.94 -9.58
CA LYS A 89 8.97 4.70 -9.41
C LYS A 89 9.13 5.19 -7.97
N ILE A 90 8.06 5.72 -7.38
CA ILE A 90 8.08 6.22 -5.99
C ILE A 90 8.27 5.06 -5.01
N LEU A 91 7.57 3.94 -5.18
CA LEU A 91 7.76 2.78 -4.32
C LEU A 91 9.18 2.24 -4.37
N GLN A 92 9.76 2.04 -5.56
CA GLN A 92 11.14 1.60 -5.71
C GLN A 92 12.11 2.56 -5.02
N SER A 93 11.95 3.87 -5.26
CA SER A 93 12.79 4.89 -4.64
C SER A 93 12.67 4.94 -3.12
N VAL A 94 11.49 4.67 -2.56
CA VAL A 94 11.26 4.68 -1.11
C VAL A 94 11.73 3.38 -0.46
N ALA A 95 11.49 2.23 -1.10
CA ALA A 95 11.93 0.93 -0.61
C ALA A 95 13.46 0.87 -0.49
N HIS A 96 14.17 1.44 -1.47
CA HIS A 96 15.63 1.50 -1.50
C HIS A 96 16.25 2.42 -0.42
N ARG A 97 15.46 3.21 0.31
CA ARG A 97 15.98 4.04 1.43
C ARG A 97 16.42 3.21 2.64
N ASP A 98 16.00 1.94 2.69
CA ASP A 98 16.30 0.98 3.76
C ASP A 98 16.60 -0.36 3.08
N GLU A 99 17.84 -0.50 2.62
CA GLU A 99 18.31 -1.64 1.84
C GLU A 99 18.11 -2.97 2.58
N GLU A 100 18.26 -2.96 3.91
CA GLU A 100 18.09 -4.16 4.76
C GLU A 100 16.66 -4.72 4.70
N ASN A 101 15.66 -3.85 4.49
CA ASN A 101 14.25 -4.21 4.46
C ASN A 101 13.58 -3.96 3.11
N GLU A 102 14.34 -3.66 2.05
CA GLU A 102 13.80 -3.30 0.73
C GLU A 102 12.74 -4.32 0.25
N ALA A 103 13.04 -5.62 0.33
CA ALA A 103 12.11 -6.67 -0.08
C ALA A 103 10.82 -6.71 0.78
N ARG A 104 10.91 -6.44 2.08
CA ARG A 104 9.74 -6.38 2.99
C ARG A 104 8.88 -5.15 2.68
N ARG A 105 9.51 -4.03 2.34
CA ARG A 105 8.84 -2.78 1.93
C ARG A 105 8.09 -2.97 0.61
N LEU A 106 8.76 -3.56 -0.40
CA LEU A 106 8.15 -3.85 -1.71
C LEU A 106 6.97 -4.83 -1.58
N SER A 107 7.16 -5.97 -0.93
CA SER A 107 6.10 -6.98 -0.76
C SER A 107 4.86 -6.46 -0.03
N SER A 108 5.04 -5.56 0.94
CA SER A 108 3.94 -4.92 1.65
C SER A 108 3.08 -4.07 0.70
N ALA A 109 3.72 -3.23 -0.10
CA ALA A 109 3.04 -2.37 -1.07
C ALA A 109 2.41 -3.19 -2.21
N ASP A 110 3.13 -4.16 -2.78
CA ASP A 110 2.62 -5.02 -3.85
C ASP A 110 1.32 -5.73 -3.46
N SER A 111 1.23 -6.19 -2.20
CA SER A 111 0.02 -6.87 -1.72
C SER A 111 -1.22 -5.97 -1.64
N GLN A 112 -1.03 -4.66 -1.50
CA GLN A 112 -2.13 -3.71 -1.38
C GLN A 112 -2.44 -3.08 -2.73
N TRP A 113 -1.42 -2.72 -3.49
CA TRP A 113 -1.58 -1.95 -4.71
C TRP A 113 -1.99 -2.77 -5.93
N ASP A 114 -2.04 -4.10 -5.79
CA ASP A 114 -2.61 -4.98 -6.82
C ASP A 114 -4.06 -4.57 -7.14
N GLY A 115 -4.31 -4.27 -8.41
CA GLY A 115 -5.61 -3.79 -8.89
C GLY A 115 -5.86 -2.29 -8.78
N ILE A 116 -4.89 -1.48 -8.32
CA ILE A 116 -4.98 0.00 -8.45
C ILE A 116 -4.79 0.38 -9.93
N GLY A 117 -5.82 0.99 -10.52
CA GLY A 117 -5.81 1.56 -11.86
C GLY A 117 -6.54 0.73 -12.91
N ASN A 118 -6.14 -0.52 -13.13
CA ASN A 118 -6.82 -1.45 -14.03
C ASN A 118 -6.57 -2.91 -13.62
N GLU A 119 -7.53 -3.82 -13.84
CA GLU A 119 -7.39 -5.25 -13.49
C GLU A 119 -6.26 -5.95 -14.28
N THR A 120 -5.87 -5.37 -15.42
CA THR A 120 -4.76 -5.83 -16.26
C THR A 120 -3.40 -5.29 -15.84
N ASP A 121 -3.36 -4.24 -15.01
CA ASP A 121 -2.13 -3.64 -14.48
C ASP A 121 -1.62 -4.42 -13.25
N ARG A 122 -1.62 -5.75 -13.36
CA ARG A 122 -1.01 -6.60 -12.35
C ARG A 122 0.49 -6.36 -12.36
N TRP A 123 1.06 -6.25 -11.17
CA TRP A 123 2.51 -6.06 -11.02
C TRP A 123 3.35 -7.19 -11.64
N ASN A 124 2.72 -8.36 -11.84
CA ASN A 124 3.29 -9.60 -12.35
C ASN A 124 2.82 -9.97 -13.78
N ALA A 125 2.31 -9.03 -14.58
CA ALA A 125 2.05 -9.26 -16.00
C ALA A 125 3.29 -8.95 -16.86
#